data_AF-A0A6L9QA23-F1
#
_entry.id   AF-A0A6L9QA23-F1
#
_cell.length_a   1.000
_cell.length_b   1.000
_cell.length_c   1.000
_cell.angle_alpha   90.00
_cell.angle_beta   90.00
_cell.angle_gamma   90.00
#
_symmetry.space_group_name_H-M   'P 1'
#
loop_
_entity.id
_entity.type
_entity.pdbx_description
1 polymer ?
#
loop_
_entity_poly.entity_id
_entity_poly.type
_entity_poly.pdbx_seq_one_letter_code
_entity_poly.pdbx_strand_id
1 'polypeptide(L)'
;QTAALPLALTQQIAVDVFAGDLAGAASLVEEVATVSEAIGIPVPPYGGLLVAAWQGRDTELAGLLRTVAAEARRRGEGNGPTVGAWAQALLCNSRGRYAE
;
A
#
# COMPACT_ATOMS: atom_id res chain seq x y z
N GLN A 1 -19.23 -13.15 -1.12
CA GLN A 1 -17.81 -13.55 -1.07
C GLN A 1 -16.83 -12.44 -1.50
N THR A 2 -17.30 -11.33 -2.09
CA THR A 2 -16.46 -10.22 -2.59
C THR A 2 -15.64 -9.47 -1.53
N ALA A 3 -16.01 -9.55 -0.24
CA ALA A 3 -15.33 -8.84 0.84
C ALA A 3 -13.89 -9.34 1.13
N ALA A 4 -13.56 -10.59 0.78
CA ALA A 4 -12.22 -11.14 1.01
C ALA A 4 -11.22 -10.80 -0.11
N LEU A 5 -11.71 -10.45 -1.30
CA LEU A 5 -10.89 -10.23 -2.48
C LEU A 5 -9.88 -9.07 -2.31
N PRO A 6 -10.26 -7.88 -1.79
CA PRO A 6 -9.31 -6.80 -1.57
C PRO A 6 -8.15 -7.16 -0.63
N LEU A 7 -8.44 -7.94 0.42
CA LEU A 7 -7.43 -8.38 1.37
C LEU A 7 -6.46 -9.36 0.71
N ALA A 8 -6.98 -10.33 -0.04
CA ALA A 8 -6.17 -11.30 -0.78
C ALA A 8 -5.26 -10.61 -1.81
N LEU A 9 -5.78 -9.62 -2.55
CA LEU A 9 -4.99 -8.85 -3.51
C LEU A 9 -3.91 -8.00 -2.83
N THR A 10 -4.21 -7.40 -1.69
CA THR A 10 -3.21 -6.67 -0.89
C THR A 10 -2.09 -7.61 -0.39
N GLN A 11 -2.44 -8.83 0.02
CA GLN A 11 -1.47 -9.85 0.43
C GLN A 11 -0.58 -10.30 -0.73
N GLN A 12 -1.17 -10.52 -1.92
CA GLN A 12 -0.41 -10.86 -3.12
C GLN A 12 0.60 -9.76 -3.48
N ILE A 13 0.16 -8.50 -3.47
CA ILE A 13 1.06 -7.35 -3.72
C ILE A 13 2.24 -7.35 -2.75
N ALA A 14 1.99 -7.62 -1.45
CA ALA A 14 3.07 -7.72 -0.47
C ALA A 14 4.06 -8.85 -0.81
N VAL A 15 3.55 -10.04 -1.19
CA VAL A 15 4.39 -11.17 -1.61
C VAL A 15 5.25 -10.81 -2.81
N ASP A 16 4.68 -10.17 -3.84
CA ASP A 16 5.39 -9.79 -5.06
C ASP A 16 6.48 -8.75 -4.76
N VAL A 17 6.18 -7.75 -3.91
CA VAL A 17 7.17 -6.77 -3.43
C VAL A 17 8.32 -7.46 -2.71
N PHE A 18 8.04 -8.40 -1.81
CA PHE A 18 9.07 -9.15 -1.08
C PHE A 18 9.88 -10.09 -1.98
N ALA A 19 9.27 -10.64 -3.03
CA ALA A 19 9.95 -11.43 -4.05
C ALA A 19 10.82 -10.56 -4.99
N GLY A 20 10.69 -9.24 -4.92
CA GLY A 20 11.40 -8.28 -5.77
C GLY A 20 10.71 -8.01 -7.11
N ASP A 21 9.53 -8.56 -7.37
CA ASP A 21 8.72 -8.28 -8.55
C ASP A 21 7.90 -6.99 -8.36
N LEU A 22 8.59 -5.86 -8.40
CA LEU A 22 7.96 -4.54 -8.22
C LEU A 22 7.09 -4.13 -9.41
N ALA A 23 7.35 -4.69 -10.59
CA ALA A 23 6.56 -4.42 -11.79
C ALA A 23 5.20 -5.14 -11.73
N GLY A 24 5.21 -6.43 -11.38
CA GLY A 24 4.00 -7.21 -11.14
C GLY A 24 3.17 -6.62 -10.00
N ALA A 25 3.82 -6.26 -8.89
CA ALA A 25 3.16 -5.60 -7.77
C ALA A 25 2.50 -4.26 -8.16
N ALA A 26 3.18 -3.41 -8.94
CA ALA A 26 2.63 -2.14 -9.41
C ALA A 26 1.42 -2.35 -10.35
N SER A 27 1.53 -3.30 -11.28
CA SER A 27 0.41 -3.67 -12.17
C SER A 27 -0.81 -4.12 -11.38
N LEU A 28 -0.60 -4.93 -10.34
CA LEU A 28 -1.69 -5.43 -9.50
C LEU A 28 -2.33 -4.33 -8.65
N VAL A 29 -1.56 -3.31 -8.23
CA VAL A 29 -2.11 -2.11 -7.57
C VAL A 29 -3.07 -1.35 -8.49
N GLU A 30 -2.70 -1.16 -9.76
CA GLU A 30 -3.55 -0.49 -10.75
C GLU A 30 -4.84 -1.29 -11.04
N GLU A 31 -4.73 -2.62 -11.12
CA GLU A 31 -5.87 -3.50 -11.31
C GLU A 31 -6.83 -3.43 -10.10
N VAL A 32 -6.29 -3.49 -8.87
CA VAL A 32 -7.09 -3.33 -7.64
C VAL A 32 -7.83 -2.00 -7.64
N ALA A 33 -7.15 -0.90 -8.01
CA ALA A 33 -7.78 0.42 -8.07
C ALA A 33 -8.94 0.45 -9.08
N THR A 34 -8.70 -0.07 -10.29
CA THR A 34 -9.70 -0.15 -11.37
C THR A 34 -10.92 -0.99 -10.97
N VAL A 35 -10.70 -2.15 -10.38
CA VAL A 35 -11.77 -3.04 -9.91
C VAL A 35 -12.55 -2.39 -8.76
N SER A 36 -11.85 -1.77 -7.81
CA SER A 36 -12.45 -1.08 -6.66
C SER A 36 -13.37 0.06 -7.10
N GLU A 37 -12.96 0.83 -8.10
CA GLU A 37 -13.77 1.87 -8.72
C GLU A 37 -15.00 1.27 -9.40
N ALA A 38 -14.82 0.23 -10.22
CA ALA A 38 -15.91 -0.41 -10.96
C ALA A 38 -16.98 -1.03 -10.05
N ILE A 39 -16.60 -1.58 -8.90
CA ILE A 39 -17.52 -2.23 -7.95
C ILE A 39 -17.97 -1.29 -6.82
N GLY A 40 -17.44 -0.07 -6.75
CA GLY A 40 -17.77 0.92 -5.71
C GLY A 40 -17.32 0.51 -4.30
N ILE A 41 -16.35 -0.39 -4.16
CA ILE A 41 -15.81 -0.82 -2.87
C ILE A 41 -14.43 -0.20 -2.70
N PRO A 42 -14.28 0.88 -1.90
CA PRO A 42 -13.01 1.56 -1.76
C PRO A 42 -12.03 0.71 -0.93
N VAL A 43 -10.90 0.38 -1.54
CA VAL A 43 -9.80 -0.37 -0.91
C VAL A 43 -8.73 0.61 -0.41
N PRO A 44 -8.26 0.49 0.84
CA PRO A 44 -7.15 1.31 1.31
C PRO A 44 -5.92 1.10 0.42
N PRO A 45 -5.14 2.15 0.08
CA PRO A 45 -4.02 2.05 -0.85
C PRO A 45 -2.76 1.42 -0.20
N TYR A 46 -2.92 0.31 0.52
CA TYR A 46 -1.83 -0.40 1.20
C TYR A 46 -0.84 -1.01 0.22
N GLY A 47 -1.30 -1.57 -0.89
CA GLY A 47 -0.41 -2.10 -1.93
C GLY A 47 0.48 -1.01 -2.54
N GLY A 48 -0.12 0.15 -2.87
CA GLY A 48 0.63 1.30 -3.38
C GLY A 48 1.67 1.83 -2.39
N LEU A 49 1.34 1.86 -1.08
CA LEU A 49 2.30 2.23 -0.04
C LEU A 49 3.54 1.33 -0.07
N LEU A 50 3.36 0.02 -0.23
CA LEU A 50 4.47 -0.94 -0.25
C LEU A 50 5.35 -0.77 -1.49
N VAL A 51 4.74 -0.64 -2.67
CA VAL A 51 5.48 -0.42 -3.92
C VAL A 51 6.28 0.89 -3.85
N ALA A 52 5.65 2.00 -3.43
CA ALA A 52 6.32 3.29 -3.33
C ALA A 52 7.46 3.28 -2.29
N ALA A 53 7.26 2.63 -1.14
CA ALA A 53 8.30 2.50 -0.12
C ALA A 53 9.50 1.71 -0.63
N TRP A 54 9.25 0.55 -1.26
CA TRP A 54 10.31 -0.33 -1.76
C TRP A 54 11.12 0.32 -2.90
N GLN A 55 10.45 1.10 -3.74
CA GLN A 55 11.08 1.85 -4.83
C GLN A 55 11.78 3.15 -4.38
N GLY A 56 11.67 3.52 -3.09
CA GLY A 56 12.32 4.73 -2.58
C GLY A 56 11.65 6.04 -3.00
N ARG A 57 10.35 6.03 -3.28
CA ARG A 57 9.62 7.19 -3.83
C ARG A 57 9.00 8.05 -2.73
N ASP A 58 9.80 8.93 -2.13
CA ASP A 58 9.40 9.77 -0.99
C ASP A 58 8.09 10.56 -1.21
N THR A 59 7.96 11.28 -2.34
CA THR A 59 6.79 12.13 -2.63
C THR A 59 5.51 11.31 -2.80
N GLU A 60 5.61 10.19 -3.48
CA GLU A 60 4.49 9.28 -3.72
C GLU A 60 4.02 8.66 -2.40
N LEU A 61 4.96 8.15 -1.60
CA LEU A 61 4.65 7.59 -0.28
C LEU A 61 3.98 8.63 0.63
N ALA A 62 4.50 9.86 0.67
CA ALA A 62 3.91 10.92 1.48
C ALA A 62 2.46 11.25 1.07
N GLY A 63 2.15 11.20 -0.23
CA GLY A 63 0.79 11.33 -0.74
C GLY A 63 -0.12 10.20 -0.24
N LEU A 64 0.33 8.96 -0.39
CA LEU A 64 -0.42 7.77 -0.01
C LEU A 64 -0.65 7.68 1.51
N LEU A 65 0.34 8.06 2.32
CA LEU A 65 0.22 8.11 3.79
C LEU A 65 -0.87 9.08 4.25
N ARG A 66 -0.99 10.25 3.61
CA ARG A 66 -2.08 11.20 3.90
C ARG A 66 -3.44 10.58 3.58
N THR A 67 -3.55 9.91 2.44
CA THR A 67 -4.79 9.21 2.05
C THR A 67 -5.13 8.11 3.06
N VAL A 68 -4.18 7.25 3.43
CA VAL A 68 -4.40 6.18 4.42
C VAL A 68 -4.82 6.74 5.77
N ALA A 69 -4.18 7.82 6.25
CA ALA A 69 -4.56 8.44 7.52
C ALA A 69 -6.00 8.98 7.50
N ALA A 70 -6.41 9.61 6.39
CA ALA A 70 -7.78 10.11 6.22
C ALA A 70 -8.81 8.97 6.15
N GLU A 71 -8.51 7.92 5.40
CA GLU A 71 -9.34 6.72 5.27
C GLU A 71 -9.50 6.00 6.62
N ALA A 72 -8.38 5.76 7.33
CA ALA A 72 -8.37 5.09 8.62
C ALA A 72 -9.19 5.85 9.66
N ARG A 73 -9.06 7.19 9.68
CA ARG A 73 -9.87 8.05 10.57
C ARG A 73 -11.35 7.98 10.23
N ARG A 74 -11.73 7.97 8.95
CA ARG A 74 -13.13 7.88 8.52
C ARG A 74 -13.75 6.53 8.86
N ARG A 75 -12.99 5.43 8.70
CA ARG A 75 -13.48 4.06 8.90
C ARG A 75 -13.37 3.57 10.35
N GLY A 76 -12.64 4.29 11.22
CA GLY A 76 -12.29 3.81 12.56
C GLY A 76 -11.31 2.63 12.51
N GLU A 77 -10.54 2.50 11.44
CA GLU A 77 -9.66 1.36 11.18
C GLU A 77 -8.32 1.54 11.89
N GLY A 78 -8.01 0.66 12.85
CA GLY A 78 -6.75 0.71 13.60
C GLY A 78 -5.50 0.26 12.82
N ASN A 79 -5.68 -0.35 11.65
CA ASN A 79 -4.59 -0.94 10.88
C ASN A 79 -3.79 0.09 10.06
N GLY A 80 -4.46 1.16 9.58
CA GLY A 80 -3.83 2.18 8.74
C GLY A 80 -2.56 2.82 9.33
N PRO A 81 -2.55 3.23 10.62
CA PRO A 81 -1.35 3.77 11.26
C PRO A 81 -0.18 2.78 11.28
N THR A 82 -0.45 1.51 11.59
CA THR A 82 0.58 0.46 11.63
C THR A 82 1.20 0.22 10.26
N VAL A 83 0.35 0.09 9.22
CA VAL A 83 0.82 -0.07 7.84
C VAL A 83 1.60 1.15 7.37
N GLY A 84 1.16 2.36 7.73
CA GLY A 84 1.85 3.59 7.41
C GLY A 84 3.24 3.68 8.03
N ALA A 85 3.37 3.37 9.32
CA ALA A 85 4.66 3.35 10.01
C ALA A 85 5.61 2.29 9.41
N TRP A 86 5.07 1.10 9.09
CA TRP A 86 5.84 0.05 8.43
C TRP A 86 6.36 0.49 7.05
N ALA A 87 5.52 1.14 6.23
CA ALA A 87 5.93 1.64 4.92
C ALA A 87 6.99 2.76 5.01
N GLN A 88 6.95 3.59 6.05
CA GLN A 88 8.02 4.58 6.30
C GLN A 88 9.36 3.90 6.60
N ALA A 89 9.37 2.88 7.46
CA ALA A 89 10.60 2.13 7.75
C ALA A 89 11.17 1.45 6.48
N LEU A 90 10.30 0.91 5.62
CA LEU A 90 10.72 0.35 4.33
C LEU A 90 11.34 1.41 3.40
N LEU A 91 10.80 2.63 3.39
CA LEU A 91 11.38 3.75 2.65
C LEU A 91 12.73 4.18 3.21
N CYS A 92 12.92 4.19 4.53
CA CYS A 92 14.22 4.43 5.14
C CYS A 92 15.23 3.39 4.67
N ASN A 93 14.85 2.11 4.69
CA ASN A 93 15.68 1.00 4.23
C ASN A 93 16.04 1.11 2.74
N SER A 94 15.09 1.40 1.86
CA SER A 94 15.34 1.51 0.41
C SER A 94 16.23 2.70 0.05
N ARG A 95 16.27 3.72 0.90
CA ARG A 95 17.11 4.92 0.73
C ARG A 95 18.47 4.82 1.44
N GLY A 96 18.74 3.73 2.16
CA GLY A 96 19.97 3.56 2.94
C GLY A 96 20.01 4.39 4.23
N ARG A 97 18.85 4.85 4.74
CA ARG A 97 18.70 5.68 5.94
C ARG A 97 18.44 4.81 7.18
N TYR A 98 19.32 3.87 7.46
CA TYR A 98 19.07 2.82 8.47
C TYR A 98 18.94 3.30 9.92
N ALA A 99 19.32 4.55 10.22
CA ALA A 99 19.20 5.14 11.55
C ALA A 99 17.84 5.84 11.79
N GLU A 100 17.04 6.00 10.73
CA GLU A 100 15.67 6.54 10.75
C GLU A 100 14.65 5.39 10.73
#